data_AF-A0A9K3HZB6-F1
#
_entry.id   AF-A0A9K3HZB6-F1
#
_cell.length_a   1.000
_cell.length_b   1.000
_cell.length_c   1.000
_cell.angle_alpha   90.00
_cell.angle_beta   90.00
_cell.angle_gamma   90.00
#
_symmetry.space_group_name_H-M   'P 1'
#
loop_
_entity.id
_entity.type
_entity.pdbx_description
1 polymer ?
#
loop_
_entity_poly.entity_id
_entity_poly.type
_entity_poly.pdbx_seq_one_letter_code
_entity_poly.pdbx_strand_id
1 'polypeptide(L)'
;MQVWLNGRLHVPLHRVVMRENKTRFTLALFELPKHGNTLKAIEKMVDDEHPLLFNPFKYDDFIKFHISGGQGIENYAVKAYCGVSH
;
A
#
# COMPACT_ATOMS: atom_id res chain seq x y z
N MET A 1 2.97 0.66 5.00
CA MET A 1 4.16 1.52 5.15
C MET A 1 4.11 2.79 4.29
N GLN A 2 3.81 2.72 3.00
CA GLN A 2 3.81 3.89 2.09
C GLN A 2 2.99 5.09 2.60
N VAL A 3 1.79 4.84 3.13
CA VAL A 3 0.91 5.89 3.69
C VAL A 3 1.50 6.49 4.97
N TRP A 4 1.90 5.65 5.94
CA TRP A 4 2.45 6.11 7.22
C TRP A 4 3.68 7.00 7.04
N LEU A 5 4.54 6.65 6.09
CA LEU A 5 5.76 7.40 5.79
C LEU A 5 5.57 8.46 4.71
N ASN A 6 4.32 8.79 4.37
CA ASN A 6 3.96 9.81 3.39
C ASN A 6 4.76 9.67 2.06
N GLY A 7 4.90 8.44 1.56
CA GLY A 7 5.57 8.14 0.30
C GLY A 7 7.10 8.07 0.37
N ARG A 8 7.73 8.37 1.51
CA ARG A 8 9.20 8.38 1.65
C ARG A 8 9.86 7.01 1.54
N LEU A 9 9.11 5.94 1.82
CA LEU A 9 9.59 4.58 1.62
C LEU A 9 9.12 4.05 0.27
N HIS A 10 10.08 3.71 -0.59
CA HIS A 10 9.80 2.99 -1.82
C HIS A 10 9.22 1.61 -1.51
N VAL A 11 8.09 1.27 -2.15
CA VAL A 11 7.48 -0.06 -2.07
C VAL A 11 7.85 -0.84 -3.34
N PRO A 12 8.82 -1.76 -3.25
CA PRO A 12 9.24 -2.54 -4.41
C PRO A 12 8.14 -3.50 -4.89
N LEU A 13 7.98 -3.58 -6.21
CA LEU A 13 7.17 -4.61 -6.83
C LEU A 13 7.96 -5.91 -6.89
N HIS A 14 7.44 -6.95 -6.26
CA HIS A 14 8.03 -8.28 -6.29
C HIS A 14 7.20 -9.21 -7.17
N ARG A 15 7.88 -9.98 -8.03
CA ARG A 15 7.27 -11.05 -8.82
C ARG A 15 8.04 -12.34 -8.58
N VAL A 16 7.29 -13.41 -8.43
CA VAL A 16 7.83 -14.75 -8.36
C VAL A 16 7.92 -15.34 -9.77
N VAL A 17 9.12 -15.75 -10.17
CA VAL A 17 9.38 -16.34 -11.50
C VAL A 17 9.76 -17.81 -11.35
N MET A 18 9.12 -18.70 -12.12
CA MET A 18 9.50 -20.11 -12.22
C MET A 18 10.48 -20.28 -13.37
N ARG A 19 11.72 -20.70 -13.09
CA ARG A 19 12.73 -20.95 -14.13
C ARG A 19 12.93 -22.43 -14.47
N GLU A 20 12.54 -23.32 -13.55
CA GLU A 20 12.63 -24.76 -13.70
C GLU A 20 11.25 -25.39 -13.62
N ASN A 21 11.08 -26.57 -14.22
CA ASN A 21 9.87 -27.39 -14.09
C ASN A 21 9.92 -28.21 -12.79
N LYS A 22 10.04 -27.55 -11.65
CA LYS A 22 10.05 -28.16 -10.31
C LYS A 22 9.12 -27.41 -9.38
N THR A 23 8.51 -28.14 -8.45
CA THR A 23 7.67 -27.56 -7.40
C THR A 23 8.52 -26.70 -6.47
N ARG A 24 8.09 -25.46 -6.23
CA ARG A 24 8.67 -24.57 -5.22
C ARG A 24 7.63 -24.28 -4.15
N PHE A 25 7.98 -24.51 -2.89
CA PHE A 25 7.16 -24.16 -1.74
C PHE A 25 7.66 -22.86 -1.11
N THR A 26 6.74 -22.01 -0.67
CA THR A 26 7.03 -20.75 0.03
C THR A 26 5.97 -20.50 1.08
N LEU A 27 6.38 -19.98 2.22
CA LEU A 27 5.50 -19.49 3.27
C LEU A 27 5.79 -17.99 3.45
N ALA A 28 4.75 -17.18 3.49
CA ALA A 28 4.86 -15.75 3.73
C ALA A 28 3.97 -15.36 4.91
N LEU A 29 4.50 -14.50 5.78
CA LEU A 29 3.81 -13.91 6.91
C LEU A 29 3.73 -12.40 6.71
N PHE A 30 2.54 -11.84 6.89
CA PHE A 30 2.29 -10.41 6.72
C PHE A 30 1.62 -9.84 7.96
N GLU A 31 2.12 -8.69 8.42
CA GLU A 31 1.45 -7.89 9.44
C GLU A 31 0.57 -6.84 8.76
N LEU A 32 -0.73 -6.87 9.07
CA LEU A 32 -1.72 -5.97 8.51
C LEU A 32 -2.26 -5.02 9.58
N PRO A 33 -2.68 -3.80 9.20
CA PRO A 33 -3.43 -2.93 10.09
C PRO A 33 -4.67 -3.64 10.66
N LYS A 34 -4.98 -3.39 11.94
CA LYS A 34 -6.21 -3.92 12.56
C LYS A 34 -7.44 -3.40 11.82
N HIS A 35 -8.47 -4.24 11.73
CA HIS A 35 -9.76 -3.88 11.15
C HIS A 35 -10.35 -2.64 11.83
N GLY A 36 -11.00 -1.77 11.05
CA GLY A 36 -11.61 -0.52 11.50
C GLY A 36 -10.62 0.64 11.70
N ASN A 37 -9.31 0.40 11.61
CA ASN A 37 -8.32 1.47 11.76
C ASN A 37 -8.33 2.43 10.56
N THR A 38 -8.16 3.71 10.88
CA THR A 38 -7.87 4.73 9.88
C THR A 38 -6.36 4.74 9.61
N LEU A 39 -5.96 4.48 8.37
CA LEU A 39 -4.60 4.72 7.89
C LEU A 39 -4.43 6.20 7.55
N LYS A 40 -3.36 6.81 8.07
CA LYS A 40 -2.96 8.19 7.77
C LYS A 40 -1.45 8.32 7.84
N ALA A 41 -0.89 9.35 7.23
CA ALA A 41 0.51 9.70 7.44
C ALA A 41 0.80 9.96 8.93
N ILE A 42 1.99 9.56 9.39
CA ILE A 42 2.47 9.96 10.72
C ILE A 42 2.74 11.46 10.65
N GLU A 43 2.32 12.20 11.67
CA GLU A 43 2.37 13.68 11.68
C GLU A 43 3.77 14.22 11.37
N LYS A 44 4.84 13.60 11.90
CA LYS A 44 6.24 13.99 11.61
C LYS A 44 6.73 13.71 10.18
N MET A 45 5.90 13.12 9.32
CA MET A 45 6.21 12.82 7.91
C MET A 45 5.55 13.80 6.95
N VAL A 46 4.84 14.80 7.49
CA VAL A 46 4.17 15.86 6.75
C VAL A 46 4.71 17.19 7.29
N ASP A 47 5.33 17.96 6.40
CA ASP A 47 5.94 19.25 6.70
C ASP A 47 5.89 20.14 5.45
N ASP A 48 6.37 21.39 5.55
CA ASP A 48 6.31 22.36 4.44
C ASP A 48 7.13 21.91 3.21
N GLU A 49 8.20 21.14 3.43
CA GLU A 49 9.02 20.57 2.34
C GLU A 49 8.42 19.27 1.78
N HIS A 50 7.61 18.57 2.59
CA HIS A 50 6.99 17.29 2.28
C HIS A 50 5.49 17.32 2.57
N PRO A 51 4.68 17.92 1.67
CA PRO A 51 3.25 18.04 1.86
C PRO A 51 2.56 16.66 1.90
N LEU A 52 1.34 16.63 2.43
CA LEU A 52 0.55 15.42 2.54
C LEU A 52 0.25 14.83 1.15
N LEU A 53 0.62 13.56 0.93
CA LEU A 53 0.40 12.87 -0.34
C LEU A 53 -0.84 11.97 -0.36
N PHE A 54 -1.34 11.59 0.82
CA PHE A 54 -2.44 10.64 0.96
C PHE A 54 -3.47 11.12 1.99
N ASN A 55 -4.73 11.21 1.58
CA ASN A 55 -5.85 11.46 2.46
C ASN A 55 -6.02 10.30 3.46
N PRO A 56 -6.40 10.55 4.73
CA PRO A 56 -6.75 9.49 5.68
C PRO A 56 -7.90 8.62 5.18
N PHE A 57 -7.83 7.30 5.39
CA PHE A 57 -8.88 6.36 4.96
C PHE A 57 -9.00 5.15 5.88
N LYS A 58 -10.14 4.45 5.85
CA LYS A 58 -10.32 3.17 6.55
C LYS A 58 -9.65 2.03 5.81
N TYR A 59 -8.83 1.25 6.51
CA TYR A 59 -8.07 0.15 5.92
C TYR A 59 -8.98 -0.88 5.23
N ASP A 60 -10.11 -1.21 5.83
CA ASP A 60 -11.02 -2.24 5.31
C ASP A 60 -11.62 -1.83 3.96
N ASP A 61 -11.91 -0.54 3.78
CA ASP A 61 -12.47 -0.02 2.54
C ASP A 61 -11.43 0.00 1.42
N PHE A 62 -10.17 0.31 1.75
CA PHE A 62 -9.07 0.16 0.81
C PHE A 62 -8.87 -1.29 0.39
N ILE A 63 -8.94 -2.26 1.31
CA ILE A 63 -8.80 -3.68 0.97
C ILE A 63 -9.95 -4.16 0.09
N LYS A 64 -11.18 -3.71 0.34
CA LYS A 64 -12.31 -3.99 -0.56
C LYS A 64 -12.07 -3.43 -1.95
N PHE A 65 -11.61 -2.18 -2.06
CA PHE A 65 -11.25 -1.56 -3.34
C PHE A 65 -10.14 -2.34 -4.06
N HIS A 66 -9.06 -2.68 -3.34
CA HIS A 66 -7.89 -3.34 -3.91
C HIS A 66 -8.20 -4.75 -4.43
N ILE A 67 -9.07 -5.50 -3.74
CA ILE A 67 -9.47 -6.85 -4.15
C ILE A 67 -10.53 -6.81 -5.25
N SER A 68 -11.52 -5.90 -5.16
CA SER A 68 -12.67 -5.87 -6.10
C SER A 68 -12.38 -5.19 -7.44
N GLY A 69 -11.43 -4.24 -7.48
CA GLY A 69 -11.20 -3.40 -8.65
C GLY A 69 -10.43 -4.04 -9.81
N GLY A 70 -10.00 -5.31 -9.73
CA GLY A 70 -9.14 -5.93 -10.76
C GLY A 70 -7.74 -5.31 -10.90
N GLN A 71 -7.47 -4.17 -10.27
CA GLN A 71 -6.19 -3.46 -10.22
C GLN A 71 -5.20 -4.04 -9.17
N GLY A 72 -5.34 -5.31 -8.80
CA GLY A 72 -4.52 -6.02 -7.81
C GLY A 72 -3.01 -6.11 -8.14
N ILE A 73 -2.54 -5.38 -9.16
CA ILE A 73 -1.16 -5.40 -9.66
C ILE A 73 -0.68 -3.98 -10.06
N GLU A 74 -1.46 -2.92 -9.82
CA GLU A 74 -0.99 -1.57 -10.14
C GLU A 74 -0.13 -0.98 -9.01
N ASN A 75 1.07 -0.50 -9.36
CA ASN A 75 2.05 0.12 -8.45
C ASN A 75 1.54 1.36 -7.70
N TYR A 76 0.30 1.79 -7.98
CA TYR A 76 -0.29 3.02 -7.51
C TYR A 76 -1.64 2.81 -6.81
N ALA A 77 -2.05 1.60 -6.44
CA ALA A 77 -3.38 1.34 -5.86
C ALA A 77 -3.71 2.26 -4.67
N VAL A 78 -2.77 2.49 -3.76
CA VAL A 78 -2.95 3.43 -2.64
C VAL A 78 -3.10 4.88 -3.14
N LYS A 79 -2.28 5.30 -4.11
CA LYS A 79 -2.35 6.65 -4.68
C LYS A 79 -3.64 6.87 -5.48
N ALA A 80 -4.11 5.87 -6.21
CA ALA A 80 -5.38 5.90 -6.92
C ALA A 80 -6.57 5.98 -5.96
N TYR A 81 -6.48 5.29 -4.82
CA TYR A 81 -7.56 5.25 -3.84
C TYR A 81 -7.65 6.52 -2.98
N CYS A 82 -6.52 7.02 -2.48
CA CYS A 82 -6.51 8.11 -1.50
C CYS A 82 -5.47 9.21 -1.76
N GLY A 83 -4.85 9.24 -2.93
CA GLY A 83 -3.92 10.32 -3.29
C GLY A 83 -4.59 11.69 -3.18
N VAL A 84 -3.83 12.67 -2.70
CA VAL A 84 -4.27 14.07 -2.73
C VAL A 84 -4.20 14.58 -4.18
N SER A 85 -5.21 15.31 -4.62
CA SER A 85 -5.17 16.02 -5.90
C SER A 85 -4.37 17.31 -5.73
N HIS A 86 -3.37 17.52 -6.57
CA HIS A 86 -2.63 18.78 -6.69
C HIS A 86 -3.04 19.50 -7.97
#